data_AF-A0A7V6L2M0-F1
#
_entry.id   AF-A0A7V6L2M0-F1
#
_cell.length_a   1.000
_cell.length_b   1.000
_cell.length_c   1.000
_cell.angle_alpha   90.00
_cell.angle_beta   90.00
_cell.angle_gamma   90.00
#
_symmetry.space_group_name_H-M   'P 1'
#
loop_
_entity.id
_entity.type
_entity.pdbx_description
1 polymer ?
#
loop_
_entity_poly.entity_id
_entity_poly.type
_entity_poly.pdbx_seq_one_letter_code
_entity_poly.pdbx_strand_id
1 'polypeptide(L)'
;TFTEFTASYKDLQLSMDGKGRAIDNIFIERFWRNLKYEKIYLEPSSNGLELYHKIKDYMKFYNAERTHQSLEYKTPEQMYLLVA
;
A
#
# COMPACT_ATOMS: atom_id res chain seq x y z
N THR A 1 -21.68 -4.38 12.28
CA THR A 1 -20.24 -4.73 12.37
C THR A 1 -19.53 -4.38 11.07
N PHE A 2 -18.19 -4.32 11.03
CA PHE A 2 -17.45 -4.08 9.77
C PHE A 2 -17.83 -5.11 8.69
N THR A 3 -18.03 -6.37 9.10
CA THR A 3 -18.49 -7.46 8.22
C THR A 3 -19.87 -7.19 7.61
N GLU A 4 -20.84 -6.71 8.38
CA GLU A 4 -22.16 -6.33 7.86
C GLU A 4 -22.07 -5.15 6.88
N PHE A 5 -21.20 -4.18 7.15
CA PHE A 5 -20.97 -3.05 6.25
C PHE A 5 -20.41 -3.53 4.92
N THR A 6 -19.38 -4.39 4.93
CA THR A 6 -18.83 -4.96 3.70
C THR A 6 -19.84 -5.84 2.96
N ALA A 7 -20.68 -6.57 3.70
CA ALA A 7 -21.72 -7.43 3.12
C ALA A 7 -22.85 -6.63 2.43
N SER A 8 -22.98 -5.33 2.71
CA SER A 8 -23.93 -4.46 2.01
C SER A 8 -23.55 -4.18 0.55
N TYR A 9 -22.28 -4.40 0.18
CA TYR A 9 -21.78 -4.23 -1.17
C TYR A 9 -21.92 -5.54 -1.96
N LYS A 10 -22.82 -5.57 -2.95
CA LYS A 10 -23.15 -6.79 -3.70
C LYS A 10 -21.97 -7.42 -4.46
N ASP A 11 -21.02 -6.59 -4.90
CA ASP A 11 -19.90 -7.04 -5.76
C ASP A 11 -18.56 -7.09 -5.01
N LEU A 12 -18.57 -6.90 -3.68
CA LEU A 12 -17.37 -6.97 -2.85
C LEU A 12 -17.17 -8.40 -2.33
N GLN A 13 -16.09 -9.04 -2.73
CA GLN A 13 -15.69 -10.35 -2.20
C GLN A 13 -14.58 -10.18 -1.17
N LEU A 14 -14.80 -10.72 0.04
CA LEU A 14 -13.75 -10.82 1.06
C LEU A 14 -12.99 -12.13 0.87
N SER A 15 -11.67 -12.02 0.73
CA SER A 15 -10.77 -13.16 0.69
C SER A 15 -9.85 -13.12 1.91
N MET A 16 -9.76 -14.22 2.64
CA MET A 16 -8.81 -14.40 3.75
C MET A 16 -8.07 -15.72 3.55
N ASP A 17 -6.75 -15.70 3.66
CA ASP A 17 -5.99 -16.94 3.71
C ASP A 17 -6.16 -17.60 5.09
N GLY A 18 -5.87 -18.91 5.16
CA GLY A 18 -5.93 -19.67 6.40
C GLY A 18 -5.00 -19.08 7.47
N LYS A 19 -5.43 -19.18 8.74
CA LYS A 19 -4.65 -18.72 9.89
C LYS A 19 -3.22 -19.27 9.84
N GLY A 20 -2.23 -18.38 9.93
CA GLY A 20 -0.81 -18.74 9.91
C GLY A 20 -0.16 -18.79 8.52
N ARG A 21 -0.91 -18.50 7.45
CA ARG A 21 -0.32 -18.21 6.14
C ARG A 21 -0.08 -16.70 6.01
N ALA A 22 1.16 -16.34 5.68
CA ALA A 22 1.61 -14.94 5.56
C ALA A 22 1.83 -14.50 4.11
N ILE A 23 1.52 -15.36 3.13
CA ILE A 23 1.81 -15.09 1.71
C ILE A 23 0.86 -14.01 1.17
N ASP A 24 -0.39 -14.00 1.60
CA ASP A 24 -1.39 -13.00 1.24
C ASP A 24 -0.95 -11.57 1.63
N ASN A 25 -0.30 -11.43 2.78
CA ASN A 25 0.12 -10.15 3.33
C ASN A 25 1.54 -9.71 2.93
N ILE A 26 2.32 -10.56 2.26
CA ILE A 26 3.75 -10.29 1.99
C ILE A 26 3.97 -8.99 1.20
N PHE A 27 3.06 -8.66 0.27
CA PHE A 27 3.16 -7.47 -0.57
C PHE A 27 2.96 -6.20 0.24
N ILE A 28 1.89 -6.17 1.06
CA ILE A 28 1.57 -5.00 1.87
C ILE A 28 2.60 -4.81 3.00
N GLU A 29 3.11 -5.88 3.61
CA GLU A 29 4.19 -5.80 4.60
C GLU A 29 5.49 -5.24 4.01
N ARG A 30 5.86 -5.69 2.81
CA ARG A 30 7.04 -5.17 2.09
C ARG A 30 6.89 -3.68 1.79
N PHE A 31 5.70 -3.26 1.35
CA PHE A 31 5.39 -1.86 1.15
C PHE A 31 5.54 -1.04 2.45
N TRP A 32 4.95 -1.52 3.56
CA TRP A 32 5.04 -0.83 4.85
C TRP A 32 6.47 -0.71 5.35
N ARG A 33 7.30 -1.74 5.14
CA ARG A 33 8.73 -1.68 5.45
C ARG A 33 9.40 -0.53 4.69
N ASN A 34 9.20 -0.43 3.38
CA ASN A 34 9.82 0.63 2.58
C ASN A 34 9.37 2.03 3.05
N LEU A 35 8.06 2.26 3.21
CA LEU A 35 7.55 3.56 3.69
C LEU A 35 8.17 3.95 5.04
N LYS A 36 8.21 3.02 5.99
CA LYS A 36 8.74 3.27 7.33
C LYS A 36 10.22 3.63 7.28
N TYR A 37 11.02 2.81 6.60
CA TYR A 37 12.47 3.01 6.55
C TYR A 37 12.89 4.21 5.72
N GLU A 38 12.21 4.48 4.60
CA GLU A 38 12.63 5.53 3.67
C GLU A 38 12.08 6.92 4.02
N LYS A 39 11.02 7.01 4.83
CA LYS A 39 10.40 8.30 5.19
C LYS A 39 10.19 8.50 6.67
N ILE A 40 9.52 7.57 7.34
CA ILE A 40 9.05 7.79 8.72
C ILE A 40 10.22 7.76 9.72
N TYR A 41 11.15 6.81 9.56
CA TYR A 41 12.26 6.64 10.50
C TYR A 41 13.40 7.61 10.26
N LEU A 42 13.63 8.05 9.03
CA LEU A 42 14.68 9.03 8.71
C LEU A 42 14.32 10.44 9.18
N GLU A 43 13.04 10.79 9.13
CA GLU A 43 12.56 12.12 9.47
C GLU A 43 11.27 12.02 10.29
N PRO A 44 11.37 11.78 11.61
CA PRO A 44 10.21 11.67 12.48
C PRO A 44 9.36 12.94 12.44
N SER A 45 8.06 12.77 12.29
CA SER A 45 7.14 13.92 12.28
C SER A 45 6.84 14.44 13.68
N SER A 46 6.77 15.76 13.79
CA SER A 46 6.45 16.48 15.03
C SER A 46 4.99 16.34 15.44
N ASN A 47 4.09 16.15 14.46
CA ASN A 47 2.65 16.02 14.67
C ASN A 47 1.97 15.21 13.54
N GLY A 48 0.68 14.91 13.74
CA GLY A 48 -0.08 14.09 12.81
C GLY A 48 -0.33 14.73 11.43
N LEU A 49 -0.44 16.05 11.34
CA LEU A 49 -0.64 16.74 10.06
C LEU A 49 0.60 16.65 9.18
N GLU A 50 1.77 16.84 9.79
CA GLU A 50 3.05 16.67 9.12
C GLU A 50 3.24 15.22 8.64
N LEU A 51 2.93 14.23 9.51
CA LEU A 51 2.98 12.81 9.14
C LEU A 51 2.05 12.51 7.95
N TYR A 52 0.84 13.04 7.96
CA TYR A 52 -0.11 12.88 6.87
C TYR A 52 0.44 13.41 5.54
N HIS A 53 1.02 14.62 5.53
CA HIS A 53 1.64 15.18 4.33
C HIS A 53 2.82 14.35 3.84
N LYS A 54 3.69 13.92 4.76
CA LYS A 54 4.85 13.06 4.47
C LYS A 54 4.43 11.73 3.84
N ILE A 55 3.38 11.09 4.37
CA ILE A 55 2.81 9.87 3.78
C ILE A 55 2.19 10.17 2.42
N LYS A 56 1.41 11.24 2.28
CA LYS A 56 0.76 11.64 1.02
C LYS A 56 1.78 11.84 -0.10
N ASP A 57 2.89 12.53 0.18
CA ASP A 57 3.93 12.75 -0.82
C ASP A 57 4.70 11.48 -1.15
N TYR A 58 4.94 10.61 -0.16
CA TYR A 58 5.50 9.28 -0.44
C TYR A 58 4.58 8.43 -1.31
N MET A 59 3.25 8.48 -1.12
CA MET A 59 2.33 7.72 -1.98
C MET A 59 2.39 8.17 -3.43
N LYS A 60 2.48 9.49 -3.68
CA LYS A 60 2.67 10.02 -5.04
C LYS A 60 3.96 9.48 -5.66
N PHE A 61 5.07 9.62 -4.94
CA PHE A 61 6.36 9.11 -5.38
C PHE A 61 6.33 7.59 -5.64
N TYR A 62 5.82 6.80 -4.69
CA TYR A 62 5.79 5.35 -4.79
C TYR A 62 4.97 4.87 -5.98
N ASN A 63 3.81 5.49 -6.24
CA ASN A 63 2.92 5.06 -7.31
C ASN A 63 3.34 5.59 -8.69
N ALA A 64 3.75 6.85 -8.79
CA ALA A 64 3.95 7.53 -10.07
C ALA A 64 5.42 7.60 -10.53
N GLU A 65 6.38 7.46 -9.61
CA GLU A 65 7.81 7.68 -9.92
C GLU A 65 8.69 6.45 -9.63
N ARG A 66 8.39 5.69 -8.58
CA ARG A 66 9.21 4.55 -8.18
C ARG A 66 9.06 3.37 -9.16
N THR A 67 10.13 3.05 -9.85
CA THR A 67 10.21 1.86 -10.71
C THR A 67 10.52 0.61 -9.89
N HIS A 68 9.93 -0.53 -10.26
CA HIS A 68 10.21 -1.82 -9.62
C HIS A 68 10.80 -2.81 -10.62
N GLN A 69 11.92 -3.46 -10.28
CA GLN A 69 12.54 -4.47 -11.15
C GLN A 69 11.58 -5.63 -11.45
N SER A 70 10.77 -6.04 -10.47
CA SER A 70 9.74 -7.09 -10.65
C SER A 70 8.61 -6.69 -11.60
N LEU A 71 8.51 -5.39 -11.93
CA LEU A 71 7.53 -4.82 -12.86
C LEU A 71 8.20 -4.35 -14.16
N GLU A 72 9.34 -4.94 -14.54
CA GLU A 72 10.11 -4.52 -15.72
C GLU A 72 10.48 -3.02 -15.68
N TYR A 73 10.77 -2.51 -14.49
CA TYR A 73 11.05 -1.09 -14.23
C TYR A 73 9.89 -0.14 -14.57
N LYS A 74 8.65 -0.62 -14.62
CA LYS A 74 7.45 0.21 -14.63
C LYS A 74 7.07 0.65 -13.21
N THR A 75 6.29 1.71 -13.13
CA THR A 75 5.72 2.20 -11.87
C THR A 75 4.43 1.45 -11.52
N PRO A 76 4.03 1.40 -10.23
CA PRO A 76 2.76 0.79 -9.84
C PRO A 76 1.56 1.38 -10.58
N GLU A 77 1.53 2.69 -10.79
CA GLU A 77 0.47 3.37 -11.54
C GLU A 77 0.42 2.91 -13.01
N GLN A 78 1.57 2.82 -13.68
CA GLN A 78 1.62 2.32 -15.05
C GLN A 78 1.08 0.89 -15.15
N MET A 79 1.46 0.02 -14.21
CA MET A 79 0.96 -1.36 -14.18
C MET A 79 -0.53 -1.43 -13.91
N TYR A 80 -1.06 -0.58 -13.03
CA TYR A 80 -2.49 -0.51 -12.76
C TYR A 80 -3.27 -0.08 -14.01
N LEU A 81 -2.82 0.97 -14.70
CA LEU A 81 -3.46 1.49 -15.92
C LEU A 81 -3.42 0.54 -17.12
N LEU A 82 -2.49 -0.43 -17.14
CA LEU A 82 -2.42 -1.44 -18.20
C LEU A 82 -3.46 -2.57 -18.02
N VAL A 83 -3.98 -2.76 -16.80
CA VAL A 83 -4.88 -3.87 -16.43
C VAL A 83 -6.29 -3.37 -16.11
N ALA A 84 -6.45 -2.07 -15.82
CA ALA A 84 -7.73 -1.39 -15.64
C ALA A 84 -8.47 -1.19 -16.97
#